data_AF-A0A9P6YZL0-F1
#
_entry.id   AF-A0A9P6YZL0-F1
#
_cell.length_a   1.000
_cell.length_b   1.000
_cell.length_c   1.000
_cell.angle_alpha   90.00
_cell.angle_beta   90.00
_cell.angle_gamma   90.00
#
_symmetry.space_group_name_H-M   'P 1'
#
loop_
_entity.id
_entity.type
_entity.pdbx_description
1 polymer ?
#
loop_
_entity_poly.entity_id
_entity_poly.type
_entity_poly.pdbx_seq_one_letter_code
_entity_poly.pdbx_strand_id
1 'polypeptide(L)'
;MKHDMFRWTSVANDECKSSEMSLLLVRPDSTISMVIGTEIGQTVGYGEVKPASQALNHKLVGKDLVRLALLAKNAIDTYRSKFILSFLVVGHHATFYLIDGTRNSFCPMVKIAHIQLPMSLKELPLFIAQADQLAIVFSAFWSLCIDQKTDQQSSLMPTLSDHEIATIMDIHANRKRKASTSHHNH
;
A
#
# COMPACT_ATOMS: atom_id res chain seq x y z
N MET A 1 24.23 -10.59 1.15
CA MET A 1 23.19 -10.31 2.17
C MET A 1 22.13 -9.46 1.48
N LYS A 2 20.85 -9.88 1.51
CA LYS A 2 19.75 -9.05 0.99
C LYS A 2 19.43 -7.98 2.03
N HIS A 3 19.40 -6.73 1.63
CA HIS A 3 18.97 -5.62 2.48
C HIS A 3 17.68 -5.04 1.88
N ASP A 4 16.78 -4.57 2.73
CA ASP A 4 15.65 -3.75 2.35
C ASP A 4 15.87 -2.31 2.84
N MET A 5 15.29 -1.36 2.12
CA MET A 5 15.36 0.06 2.43
C MET A 5 13.96 0.67 2.35
N PHE A 6 13.48 1.10 3.51
CA PHE A 6 12.30 1.93 3.64
C PHE A 6 12.65 3.41 3.41
N ARG A 7 11.84 4.11 2.62
CA ARG A 7 12.01 5.55 2.35
C ARG A 7 10.69 6.30 2.40
N TRP A 8 10.72 7.48 3.00
CA TRP A 8 9.70 8.50 2.80
C TRP A 8 9.93 9.18 1.46
N THR A 9 8.94 9.09 0.58
CA THR A 9 9.06 9.46 -0.82
C THR A 9 8.27 10.72 -1.17
N SER A 10 7.28 11.12 -0.36
CA SER A 10 6.50 12.35 -0.58
C SER A 10 7.10 13.61 0.06
N VAL A 11 8.37 13.60 0.46
CA VAL A 11 9.05 14.81 0.93
C VAL A 11 9.08 15.82 -0.22
N ALA A 12 8.37 16.94 -0.05
CA ALA A 12 8.26 17.98 -1.04
C ALA A 12 9.60 18.70 -1.21
N ASN A 13 10.19 18.59 -2.40
CA ASN A 13 11.29 19.44 -2.84
C ASN A 13 10.72 20.47 -3.85
N ASP A 14 11.45 21.56 -4.11
CA ASP A 14 11.02 22.70 -4.95
C ASP A 14 10.49 22.34 -6.36
N GLU A 15 10.76 21.12 -6.83
CA GLU A 15 10.31 20.59 -8.12
C GLU A 15 8.87 20.04 -8.11
N CYS A 16 8.23 19.89 -6.95
CA CYS A 16 6.90 19.29 -6.83
C CYS A 16 5.78 20.30 -7.19
N LYS A 17 5.66 20.66 -8.48
CA LYS A 17 4.57 21.49 -9.00
C LYS A 17 3.37 20.60 -9.38
N SER A 18 2.26 20.79 -8.68
CA SER A 18 1.00 20.08 -8.91
C SER A 18 0.32 20.53 -10.21
N SER A 19 0.20 19.64 -11.20
CA SER A 19 -0.93 19.66 -12.14
C SER A 19 -1.88 18.53 -11.79
N GLU A 20 -3.10 18.52 -12.34
CA GLU A 20 -3.96 17.31 -12.27
C GLU A 20 -3.17 16.13 -12.82
N MET A 21 -2.76 15.24 -11.93
CA MET A 21 -1.74 14.25 -12.19
C MET A 21 -2.38 12.89 -11.98
N SER A 22 -2.21 11.99 -12.95
CA SER A 22 -2.76 10.63 -12.89
C SER A 22 -2.38 9.93 -11.58
N LEU A 23 -3.20 8.96 -11.14
CA LEU A 23 -2.99 8.25 -9.88
C LEU A 23 -1.58 7.65 -9.75
N LEU A 24 -0.93 7.40 -10.89
CA LEU A 24 0.43 6.87 -10.98
C LEU A 24 1.56 7.90 -10.97
N LEU A 25 1.27 9.13 -11.38
CA LEU A 25 2.28 10.18 -11.47
C LEU A 25 2.54 10.86 -10.11
N VAL A 26 1.63 10.71 -9.14
CA VAL A 26 1.84 11.19 -7.76
C VAL A 26 2.60 10.14 -6.97
N ARG A 27 3.84 10.50 -6.60
CA ARG A 27 4.72 9.68 -5.76
C ARG A 27 4.01 9.24 -4.46
N PRO A 28 4.11 7.96 -4.05
CA PRO A 28 3.52 7.51 -2.80
C PRO A 28 4.20 8.18 -1.60
N ASP A 29 3.55 8.13 -0.43
CA ASP A 29 4.17 8.65 0.80
C ASP A 29 5.43 7.88 1.19
N SER A 30 5.43 6.56 0.99
CA SER A 30 6.61 5.73 1.22
C SER A 30 6.79 4.61 0.20
N THR A 31 8.03 4.15 0.07
CA THR A 31 8.43 3.03 -0.79
C THR A 31 9.42 2.15 -0.04
N ILE A 32 9.26 0.83 -0.17
CA ILE A 32 10.17 -0.20 0.35
C ILE A 32 10.83 -0.87 -0.85
N SER A 33 12.15 -0.81 -0.94
CA SER A 33 12.91 -1.39 -2.04
C SER A 33 13.97 -2.35 -1.52
N MET A 34 14.24 -3.41 -2.27
CA MET A 34 15.44 -4.21 -2.06
C MET A 34 16.67 -3.39 -2.44
N VAL A 35 17.77 -3.61 -1.73
CA VAL A 35 19.08 -3.04 -2.03
C VAL A 35 20.00 -4.16 -2.51
N ILE A 36 20.55 -3.97 -3.70
CA ILE A 36 21.49 -4.91 -4.34
C ILE A 36 22.84 -4.21 -4.43
N GLY A 37 23.74 -4.54 -3.52
CA GLY A 37 25.02 -3.82 -3.39
C GLY A 37 24.79 -2.38 -2.95
N THR A 38 25.14 -1.41 -3.80
CA THR A 38 24.92 0.03 -3.56
C THR A 38 23.70 0.57 -4.29
N GLU A 39 23.00 -0.25 -5.07
CA GLU A 39 21.89 0.18 -5.92
C GLU A 39 20.53 -0.16 -5.31
N ILE A 40 19.57 0.71 -5.60
CA ILE A 40 18.17 0.51 -5.25
C ILE A 40 17.58 -0.42 -6.30
N GLY A 41 17.28 -1.64 -5.89
CA GLY A 41 16.67 -2.66 -6.72
C GLY A 41 15.14 -2.59 -6.72
N GLN A 42 14.55 -3.76 -6.88
CA GLN A 42 13.11 -3.98 -6.96
C GLN A 42 12.34 -3.35 -5.79
N THR A 43 11.23 -2.69 -6.10
CA THR A 43 10.27 -2.27 -5.10
C THR A 43 9.46 -3.47 -4.61
N VAL A 44 9.40 -3.64 -3.29
CA VAL A 44 8.70 -4.73 -2.61
C VAL A 44 7.55 -4.22 -1.73
N GLY A 45 7.42 -2.91 -1.59
CA GLY A 45 6.26 -2.32 -0.94
C GLY A 45 6.06 -0.83 -1.11
N TYR A 46 4.85 -0.39 -0.76
CA TYR A 46 4.40 0.99 -0.82
C TYR A 46 3.61 1.36 0.43
N GLY A 47 3.56 2.64 0.76
CA GLY A 47 2.72 3.09 1.86
C GLY A 47 2.17 4.49 1.68
N GLU A 48 0.97 4.68 2.24
CA GLU A 48 0.24 5.95 2.28
C GLU A 48 -0.11 6.29 3.72
N VAL A 49 -0.03 7.58 4.06
CA VAL A 49 -0.33 8.07 5.40
C VAL A 49 -1.29 9.26 5.31
N LYS A 50 -2.31 9.25 6.15
CA LYS A 50 -3.27 10.35 6.28
C LYS A 50 -3.49 10.71 7.74
N PRO A 51 -3.67 11.99 8.07
CA PRO A 51 -3.99 12.40 9.43
C PRO A 51 -5.37 11.90 9.85
N ALA A 52 -5.60 11.78 11.16
CA ALA A 52 -6.88 11.35 11.72
C ALA A 52 -8.06 12.22 11.26
N SER A 53 -7.82 13.51 10.97
CA SER A 53 -8.83 14.44 10.44
C SER A 53 -9.40 14.02 9.08
N GLN A 54 -8.70 13.15 8.34
CA GLN A 54 -9.17 12.61 7.05
C GLN A 54 -9.85 11.24 7.18
N ALA A 55 -10.01 10.68 8.39
CA ALA A 55 -10.60 9.35 8.57
C ALA A 55 -12.02 9.22 8.03
N LEU A 56 -12.81 10.29 8.12
CA LEU A 56 -14.18 10.36 7.59
C LEU A 56 -14.23 10.76 6.11
N ASN A 57 -13.10 11.14 5.52
CA ASN A 57 -13.00 11.44 4.10
C ASN A 57 -12.79 10.15 3.31
N HIS A 58 -13.82 9.31 3.27
CA HIS A 58 -13.79 8.00 2.60
C HIS A 58 -13.38 8.09 1.13
N LYS A 59 -13.69 9.21 0.45
CA LYS A 59 -13.26 9.44 -0.94
C LYS A 59 -11.73 9.52 -1.03
N LEU A 60 -11.09 10.34 -0.18
CA LEU A 60 -9.63 10.47 -0.21
C LEU A 60 -8.94 9.17 0.25
N VAL A 61 -9.37 8.59 1.37
CA VAL A 61 -8.81 7.33 1.87
C VAL A 61 -8.97 6.21 0.84
N GLY A 62 -10.12 6.13 0.17
CA GLY A 62 -10.35 5.18 -0.92
C GLY A 62 -9.46 5.43 -2.14
N LYS A 63 -9.19 6.70 -2.48
CA LYS A 63 -8.26 7.08 -3.56
C LYS A 63 -6.86 6.58 -3.28
N ASP A 64 -6.37 6.74 -2.06
CA ASP A 64 -5.05 6.28 -1.68
C ASP A 64 -4.95 4.75 -1.67
N LEU A 65 -6.03 4.05 -1.29
CA LEU A 65 -6.07 2.59 -1.39
C LEU A 65 -6.02 2.09 -2.84
N VAL A 66 -6.77 2.71 -3.75
CA VAL A 66 -6.72 2.40 -5.20
C VAL A 66 -5.33 2.69 -5.76
N ARG A 67 -4.73 3.81 -5.36
CA ARG A 67 -3.36 4.17 -5.76
C ARG A 67 -2.33 3.15 -5.30
N LEU A 68 -2.42 2.68 -4.05
CA LEU A 68 -1.55 1.61 -3.52
C LEU A 68 -1.69 0.31 -4.32
N ALA A 69 -2.92 -0.08 -4.69
CA ALA A 69 -3.15 -1.27 -5.51
C ALA A 69 -2.51 -1.13 -6.90
N LEU A 70 -2.64 0.04 -7.51
CA LEU A 70 -2.13 0.34 -8.84
C LEU A 70 -0.59 0.39 -8.87
N LEU A 71 0.03 1.04 -7.88
CA LEU A 71 1.49 1.05 -7.73
C LEU A 71 2.05 -0.36 -7.50
N ALA A 72 1.40 -1.15 -6.64
CA ALA A 72 1.78 -2.53 -6.38
C ALA A 72 1.67 -3.41 -7.62
N LYS A 73 0.57 -3.31 -8.38
CA LYS A 73 0.40 -4.01 -9.65
C LYS A 73 1.51 -3.63 -10.65
N ASN A 74 1.83 -2.35 -10.78
CA ASN A 74 2.90 -1.92 -11.68
C ASN A 74 4.27 -2.47 -11.25
N ALA A 75 4.55 -2.56 -9.96
CA ALA A 75 5.77 -3.20 -9.46
C ALA A 75 5.79 -4.72 -9.73
N ILE A 76 4.64 -5.39 -9.65
CA ILE A 76 4.48 -6.79 -10.08
C ILE A 76 4.83 -6.93 -11.56
N ASP A 77 4.22 -6.13 -12.43
CA ASP A 77 4.44 -6.20 -13.88
C ASP A 77 5.88 -5.84 -14.27
N THR A 78 6.46 -4.82 -13.63
CA THR A 78 7.80 -4.30 -13.96
C THR A 78 8.90 -5.26 -13.49
N TYR A 79 8.82 -5.73 -12.25
CA TYR A 79 9.88 -6.53 -11.63
C TYR A 79 9.58 -8.04 -11.64
N ARG A 80 8.46 -8.46 -12.24
CA ARG A 80 7.94 -9.84 -12.20
C ARG A 80 7.80 -10.35 -10.76
N SER A 81 7.37 -9.46 -9.88
CA SER A 81 7.16 -9.75 -8.46
C SER A 81 5.95 -10.67 -8.29
N LYS A 82 6.01 -11.62 -7.36
CA LYS A 82 4.83 -12.42 -6.99
C LYS A 82 3.90 -11.68 -6.04
N PHE A 83 4.47 -10.94 -5.10
CA PHE A 83 3.73 -10.23 -4.08
C PHE A 83 4.33 -8.85 -3.81
N ILE A 84 3.48 -7.89 -3.48
CA ILE A 84 3.89 -6.57 -3.00
C ILE A 84 3.13 -6.26 -1.72
N LEU A 85 3.84 -5.77 -0.71
CA LEU A 85 3.23 -5.31 0.54
C LEU A 85 2.84 -3.84 0.40
N SER A 86 1.59 -3.51 0.67
CA SER A 86 1.14 -2.12 0.77
C SER A 86 0.58 -1.85 2.15
N PHE A 87 0.75 -0.63 2.66
CA PHE A 87 0.11 -0.21 3.91
C PHE A 87 -0.54 1.16 3.80
N LEU A 88 -1.65 1.32 4.50
CA LEU A 88 -2.37 2.58 4.61
C LEU A 88 -2.53 2.93 6.09
N VAL A 89 -1.97 4.05 6.50
CA VAL A 89 -2.11 4.58 7.85
C VAL A 89 -3.09 5.75 7.84
N VAL A 90 -4.12 5.69 8.67
CA VAL A 90 -5.06 6.80 8.87
C VAL A 90 -5.12 7.14 10.35
N GLY A 91 -4.60 8.31 10.72
CA GLY A 91 -4.34 8.64 12.11
C GLY A 91 -3.34 7.67 12.72
N HIS A 92 -3.76 6.91 13.73
CA HIS A 92 -2.96 5.88 14.37
C HIS A 92 -3.40 4.45 14.00
N HIS A 93 -4.13 4.28 12.90
CA HIS A 93 -4.59 2.97 12.43
C HIS A 93 -3.82 2.56 11.19
N ALA A 94 -2.98 1.54 11.30
CA ALA A 94 -2.21 0.98 10.19
C ALA A 94 -2.90 -0.27 9.64
N THR A 95 -3.28 -0.26 8.37
CA THR A 95 -3.83 -1.43 7.67
C THR A 95 -2.81 -1.92 6.65
N PHE A 96 -2.51 -3.22 6.70
CA PHE A 96 -1.55 -3.86 5.80
C PHE A 96 -2.28 -4.73 4.79
N TYR A 97 -1.82 -4.68 3.55
CA TYR A 97 -2.37 -5.38 2.41
C TYR A 97 -1.27 -6.12 1.66
N LEU A 98 -1.57 -7.33 1.21
CA LEU A 98 -0.74 -8.08 0.28
C LEU A 98 -1.41 -8.09 -1.09
N ILE A 99 -0.66 -7.67 -2.10
CA ILE A 99 -1.10 -7.72 -3.50
C ILE A 99 -0.47 -8.95 -4.13
N ASP A 100 -1.31 -9.85 -4.65
CA ASP A 100 -0.90 -11.14 -5.23
C ASP A 100 -0.89 -11.07 -6.77
N GLY A 101 0.30 -11.13 -7.37
CA GLY A 101 0.54 -11.13 -8.81
C GLY A 101 0.64 -12.53 -9.42
N THR A 102 0.45 -13.61 -8.65
CA THR A 102 0.67 -14.98 -9.13
C THR A 102 -0.43 -15.51 -10.05
N ARG A 103 -1.54 -14.79 -10.19
CA ARG A 103 -2.72 -15.23 -10.92
C ARG A 103 -2.80 -14.55 -12.28
N ASN A 104 -2.92 -15.36 -13.34
CA ASN A 104 -2.89 -14.92 -14.75
C ASN A 104 -4.09 -14.08 -15.23
N SER A 105 -4.98 -13.62 -14.35
CA SER A 105 -6.19 -12.87 -14.78
C SER A 105 -6.68 -11.79 -13.80
N PHE A 106 -6.22 -11.80 -12.55
CA PHE A 106 -6.58 -10.78 -11.58
C PHE A 106 -5.51 -10.70 -10.49
N CYS A 107 -5.31 -9.50 -9.95
CA CYS A 107 -4.30 -9.24 -8.93
C CYS A 107 -5.00 -8.80 -7.63
N PRO A 108 -5.38 -9.73 -6.73
CA PRO A 108 -6.16 -9.37 -5.56
C PRO A 108 -5.28 -8.62 -4.54
N MET A 109 -5.87 -7.58 -3.94
CA MET A 109 -5.32 -6.89 -2.78
C MET A 109 -6.04 -7.38 -1.53
N VAL A 110 -5.34 -8.13 -0.68
CA VAL A 110 -5.90 -8.79 0.51
C VAL A 110 -5.40 -8.08 1.76
N LYS A 111 -6.32 -7.62 2.61
CA LYS A 111 -5.97 -7.12 3.95
C LYS A 111 -5.44 -8.28 4.80
N ILE A 112 -4.23 -8.14 5.34
CA ILE A 112 -3.58 -9.16 6.17
C ILE A 112 -3.53 -8.81 7.66
N ALA A 113 -3.55 -7.52 8.00
CA ALA A 113 -3.51 -7.06 9.39
C ALA A 113 -4.08 -5.65 9.54
N HIS A 114 -4.53 -5.31 10.75
CA HIS A 114 -4.92 -3.96 11.11
C HIS A 114 -4.51 -3.66 12.56
N ILE A 115 -3.51 -2.80 12.71
CA ILE A 115 -2.85 -2.53 13.97
C ILE A 115 -3.15 -1.09 14.41
N GLN A 116 -3.43 -0.92 15.71
CA GLN A 116 -3.56 0.40 16.30
C GLN A 116 -2.19 0.80 16.87
N LEU A 117 -1.60 1.83 16.29
CA LEU A 117 -0.34 2.41 16.75
C LEU A 117 -0.59 3.16 18.07
N PRO A 118 0.29 3.02 19.07
CA PRO A 118 0.11 3.68 20.35
C PRO A 118 0.42 5.18 20.20
N MET A 119 -0.52 6.04 20.58
CA MET A 119 -0.30 7.49 20.62
C MET A 119 0.28 7.96 21.96
N SER A 120 0.24 7.08 22.97
CA SER A 120 0.73 7.35 24.32
C SER A 120 1.23 6.07 24.98
N LEU A 121 2.02 6.20 26.05
CA LEU A 121 2.51 5.05 26.81
C LEU A 121 1.37 4.21 27.43
N LYS A 122 0.22 4.84 27.71
CA LYS A 122 -0.97 4.15 28.25
C LYS A 122 -1.56 3.15 27.27
N GLU A 123 -1.38 3.37 25.97
CA GLU A 123 -1.87 2.49 24.89
C GLU A 123 -0.85 1.41 24.52
N LEU A 124 0.36 1.44 25.07
CA LEU A 124 1.39 0.45 24.77
C LEU A 124 0.94 -1.00 25.06
N PRO A 125 0.24 -1.31 26.18
CA PRO A 125 -0.25 -2.66 26.40
C PRO A 125 -1.21 -3.15 25.30
N LEU A 126 -2.05 -2.26 24.77
CA LEU A 126 -2.95 -2.58 23.66
C LEU A 126 -2.15 -2.88 22.39
N PHE A 127 -1.14 -2.06 22.06
CA PHE A 127 -0.27 -2.30 20.92
C PHE A 127 0.50 -3.63 21.04
N ILE A 128 1.04 -3.94 22.23
CA ILE A 128 1.74 -5.21 22.50
C ILE A 128 0.79 -6.40 22.34
N ALA A 129 -0.48 -6.26 22.74
CA ALA A 129 -1.49 -7.30 22.54
C ALA A 129 -1.76 -7.61 21.05
N GLN A 130 -1.33 -6.75 20.12
CA GLN A 130 -1.42 -6.94 18.66
C GLN A 130 -0.10 -7.46 18.03
N ALA A 131 0.84 -7.95 18.84
CA ALA A 131 2.14 -8.44 18.36
C ALA A 131 2.02 -9.63 17.40
N ASP A 132 0.97 -10.45 17.53
CA ASP A 132 0.64 -11.52 16.60
C ASP A 132 0.37 -10.99 15.18
N GLN A 133 -0.36 -9.88 15.07
CA GLN A 133 -0.63 -9.24 13.78
C GLN A 133 0.64 -8.67 13.15
N LEU A 134 1.53 -8.07 13.96
CA LEU A 134 2.84 -7.63 13.49
C LEU A 134 3.68 -8.81 13.00
N ALA A 135 3.65 -9.94 13.72
CA ALA A 135 4.35 -11.15 13.31
C ALA A 135 3.81 -11.71 11.98
N ILE A 136 2.49 -11.63 11.74
CA ILE A 136 1.87 -12.01 10.45
C ILE A 136 2.40 -11.10 9.34
N VAL A 137 2.40 -9.78 9.53
CA VAL A 137 2.91 -8.83 8.53
C VAL A 137 4.39 -9.08 8.23
N PHE A 138 5.19 -9.26 9.28
CA PHE A 138 6.62 -9.52 9.16
C PHE A 138 6.90 -10.83 8.42
N SER A 139 6.22 -11.91 8.81
CA SER A 139 6.34 -13.22 8.17
C SER A 139 5.93 -13.16 6.70
N ALA A 140 4.79 -12.54 6.39
CA ALA A 140 4.33 -12.35 5.02
C ALA A 140 5.32 -11.53 4.19
N PHE A 141 5.87 -10.44 4.75
CA PHE A 141 6.84 -9.61 4.05
C PHE A 141 8.10 -10.38 3.68
N TRP A 142 8.74 -11.08 4.63
CA TRP A 142 9.97 -11.81 4.33
C TRP A 142 9.74 -13.02 3.42
N SER A 143 8.74 -13.83 3.74
CA SER A 143 8.50 -15.09 3.01
C SER A 143 7.88 -14.87 1.63
N LEU A 144 7.03 -13.85 1.46
CA LEU A 144 6.28 -13.63 0.22
C LEU A 144 6.80 -12.43 -0.59
N CYS A 145 7.30 -11.35 0.03
CA CYS A 145 7.77 -10.17 -0.71
C CYS A 145 9.27 -10.21 -1.02
N ILE A 146 10.11 -10.70 -0.09
CA ILE A 146 11.58 -10.68 -0.24
C ILE A 146 12.14 -11.98 -0.86
N ASP A 147 11.64 -13.14 -0.44
CA ASP A 147 12.15 -14.45 -0.88
C ASP A 147 11.35 -15.07 -2.03
N GLN A 148 10.94 -14.20 -2.96
CA GLN A 148 10.23 -14.62 -4.16
C GLN A 148 11.15 -15.45 -5.07
N LYS A 149 10.78 -16.71 -5.30
CA LYS A 149 11.41 -17.56 -6.34
C LYS A 149 10.87 -17.17 -7.72
N THR A 150 11.75 -16.77 -8.63
CA THR A 150 11.44 -16.26 -9.97
C THR A 150 11.18 -17.37 -10.99
N ASP A 151 10.34 -18.36 -10.67
CA ASP A 151 10.08 -19.50 -11.59
C ASP A 151 8.83 -19.32 -12.45
N GLN A 152 8.10 -18.20 -12.34
CA GLN A 152 6.89 -17.99 -13.12
C GLN A 152 6.93 -16.72 -13.97
N GLN A 153 6.59 -16.91 -15.25
CA GLN A 153 6.29 -15.85 -16.19
C GLN A 153 4.94 -15.23 -15.77
N SER A 154 4.95 -14.14 -15.00
CA SER A 154 3.73 -13.36 -14.79
C SER A 154 3.32 -12.78 -16.15
N SER A 155 2.18 -13.21 -16.69
CA SER A 155 1.61 -12.58 -17.88
C SER A 155 1.27 -11.13 -17.55
N LEU A 156 1.72 -10.18 -18.37
CA LEU A 156 1.33 -8.77 -18.25
C LEU A 156 -0.19 -8.66 -18.25
N MET A 157 -0.74 -8.13 -17.17
CA MET A 157 -2.18 -7.90 -17.05
C MET A 157 -2.50 -6.49 -17.51
N PRO A 158 -3.49 -6.27 -18.41
CA PRO A 158 -3.93 -4.93 -18.73
C PRO A 158 -4.52 -4.27 -17.47
N THR A 159 -4.07 -3.05 -17.19
CA THR A 159 -4.68 -2.18 -16.18
C THR A 159 -5.77 -1.34 -16.84
N LEU A 160 -6.88 -1.12 -16.15
CA LEU A 160 -7.83 -0.07 -16.53
C LEU A 160 -7.11 1.28 -16.66
N SER A 161 -7.56 2.11 -17.59
CA SER A 161 -7.06 3.47 -17.75
C SER A 161 -7.41 4.33 -16.52
N ASP A 162 -6.61 5.37 -16.28
CA ASP A 162 -6.84 6.30 -15.17
C ASP A 162 -8.25 6.92 -15.21
N HIS A 163 -8.79 7.17 -16.42
CA HIS A 163 -10.14 7.68 -16.61
C HIS A 163 -11.21 6.67 -16.18
N GLU A 164 -11.07 5.39 -16.54
CA GLU A 164 -12.00 4.34 -16.11
C GLU A 164 -11.97 4.17 -14.60
N ILE A 165 -10.79 4.19 -13.99
CA ILE A 165 -10.62 4.12 -12.54
C ILE A 165 -11.28 5.34 -11.87
N ALA A 166 -11.02 6.55 -12.36
CA ALA A 166 -11.61 7.78 -11.82
C ALA A 166 -13.15 7.76 -11.92
N THR A 167 -13.67 7.28 -13.04
CA THR A 167 -15.13 7.14 -13.25
C THR A 167 -15.74 6.18 -12.24
N ILE A 168 -15.13 5.01 -12.02
CA ILE A 168 -15.59 4.04 -11.02
C ILE A 168 -15.55 4.67 -9.61
N MET A 169 -14.48 5.38 -9.29
CA MET A 169 -14.32 6.05 -8.01
C MET A 169 -15.38 7.14 -7.75
N ASP A 170 -15.73 7.91 -8.78
CA ASP A 170 -16.73 8.98 -8.66
C ASP A 170 -18.17 8.44 -8.58
N ILE A 171 -18.50 7.36 -9.29
CA ILE A 171 -19.81 6.69 -9.17
C ILE A 171 -20.05 6.21 -7.72
N HIS A 172 -18.99 5.78 -7.04
CA HIS A 172 -19.06 5.27 -5.67
C HIS A 172 -18.85 6.36 -4.60
N ALA A 173 -18.75 7.65 -4.99
CA ALA A 173 -18.58 8.78 -4.07
C ALA A 173 -19.85 9.14 -3.27
N ASN A 174 -20.73 8.18 -3.00
CA ASN A 174 -21.90 8.40 -2.17
C ASN A 174 -21.46 8.72 -0.73
N ARG A 175 -21.54 10.00 -0.37
CA ARG A 175 -21.11 10.55 0.93
C ARG A 175 -21.81 9.95 2.14
N LYS A 176 -22.92 9.21 1.96
CA LYS A 176 -23.67 8.57 3.05
C LYS A 176 -23.26 7.11 3.30
N ARG A 177 -22.47 6.48 2.42
CA ARG A 177 -22.11 5.06 2.53
C ARG A 177 -20.78 4.91 3.29
N LYS A 178 -20.80 4.18 4.41
CA LYS A 178 -19.58 3.81 5.15
C LYS A 178 -18.66 2.98 4.26
N ALA A 179 -17.37 3.30 4.24
CA ALA A 179 -16.38 2.47 3.55
C ALA A 179 -16.15 1.17 4.33
N SER A 180 -16.20 0.02 3.67
CA SER A 180 -15.96 -1.29 4.30
C SER A 180 -14.54 -1.46 4.85
N THR A 181 -13.60 -0.65 4.35
CA THR A 181 -12.21 -0.57 4.82
C THR A 181 -12.01 0.47 5.92
N SER A 182 -13.03 1.26 6.27
CA SER A 182 -12.90 2.22 7.36
C SER A 182 -12.95 1.50 8.71
N HIS A 183 -11.96 1.78 9.55
CA HIS A 183 -11.86 1.23 10.90
C HIS A 183 -12.25 2.24 11.99
N HIS A 184 -12.79 3.39 11.58
CA HIS A 184 -13.31 4.40 12.48
C HIS A 184 -14.75 4.04 12.87
N ASN A 185 -14.90 3.41 14.04
CA ASN A 185 -16.19 3.26 14.70
C ASN A 185 -16.40 4.47 15.61
N HIS A 186 -17.51 5.19 15.41
CA HIS A 186 -18.07 6.07 16.44
C HIS A 186 -18.54 5.23 17.63
#